data_AF-A0A0Q6Y766-F1
#
_entry.id   AF-A0A0Q6Y766-F1
#
_cell.length_a   1.000
_cell.length_b   1.000
_cell.length_c   1.000
_cell.angle_alpha   90.00
_cell.angle_beta   90.00
_cell.angle_gamma   90.00
#
_symmetry.space_group_name_H-M   'P 1'
#
loop_
_entity.id
_entity.type
_entity.pdbx_description
1 polymer ?
#
loop_
_entity_poly.entity_id
_entity_poly.type
_entity_poly.pdbx_seq_one_letter_code
_entity_poly.pdbx_strand_id
1 'polypeptide(L)'
;MAGRRRASKHGVVVLCLLLTSLVACGGRPTAADTAKSDVQRVLDRRATAVLDRDKAAIAETGAASWFEDVSAVPLASWSYKVTGVHRSGSTATADAELRYQVQGYDSAPVTVARSLDLSLDASDQWYVVAEKPARKAPQQLWDQGEVTVVRGTHSLVLGVGQSGERLHTFADLADHAVPAVSDAWGTEWSRHVVVLVPRSVEGMAGLLGSPASSYRGIAAVTTGETGAPAQAPADRIIVNPDAYGLLGTVGGQVVLTHETTHVATRADTTAATPLWLSEGYADWVGYRGTGRTPAEAAPELGEAVAERRVPTVLPSDADFGFAGSATALARSYEGGWMACRMIADRWGEAKLGAFYRAVGTHTKRPGAVEQAMAKVLGTDLKAFTAEWREYLRAQLG
;
A
#
# COMPACT_ATOMS: atom_id res chain seq x y z
N MET A 1 -54.18 -59.84 -36.45
CA MET A 1 -55.33 -59.92 -37.37
C MET A 1 -55.53 -58.56 -38.03
N ALA A 2 -55.71 -58.57 -39.36
CA ALA A 2 -56.27 -57.53 -40.28
C ALA A 2 -56.14 -56.03 -39.91
N GLY A 3 -55.72 -55.09 -40.76
CA GLY A 3 -55.66 -55.06 -42.22
C GLY A 3 -56.27 -53.74 -42.74
N ARG A 4 -55.52 -53.03 -43.59
CA ARG A 4 -55.94 -52.12 -44.70
C ARG A 4 -56.56 -50.73 -44.36
N ARG A 5 -55.86 -49.67 -44.82
CA ARG A 5 -56.19 -48.74 -45.96
C ARG A 5 -57.08 -47.56 -45.57
N ARG A 6 -57.09 -46.37 -46.18
CA ARG A 6 -56.17 -45.54 -47.01
C ARG A 6 -56.92 -44.18 -47.17
N ALA A 7 -56.17 -43.10 -47.33
CA ALA A 7 -56.50 -41.87 -48.08
C ALA A 7 -57.29 -40.69 -47.43
N SER A 8 -56.54 -39.58 -47.29
CA SER A 8 -56.78 -38.19 -47.76
C SER A 8 -57.99 -37.39 -47.27
N LYS A 9 -57.70 -36.21 -46.72
CA LYS A 9 -58.18 -34.92 -47.27
C LYS A 9 -57.26 -33.77 -46.83
N HIS A 10 -56.85 -32.99 -47.81
CA HIS A 10 -56.06 -31.77 -47.67
C HIS A 10 -56.90 -30.66 -47.02
N GLY A 11 -56.34 -29.96 -46.03
CA GLY A 11 -56.88 -28.74 -45.43
C GLY A 11 -55.78 -27.70 -45.37
N VAL A 12 -55.95 -26.64 -46.15
CA VAL A 12 -55.08 -25.48 -46.34
C VAL A 12 -54.85 -24.76 -45.00
N VAL A 13 -53.59 -24.54 -44.62
CA VAL A 13 -53.20 -23.49 -43.66
C VAL A 13 -52.15 -22.63 -44.32
N VAL A 14 -52.54 -21.38 -44.56
CA VAL A 14 -51.75 -20.32 -45.18
C VAL A 14 -50.56 -19.99 -44.28
N LEU A 15 -49.36 -20.14 -44.83
CA LEU A 15 -48.08 -19.76 -44.22
C LEU A 15 -47.86 -18.25 -44.43
N CYS A 16 -48.19 -17.44 -43.43
CA CYS A 16 -47.78 -16.02 -43.40
C CYS A 16 -46.29 -15.93 -43.00
N LEU A 17 -45.43 -15.68 -44.00
CA LEU A 17 -44.05 -15.24 -43.82
C LEU A 17 -44.05 -13.83 -43.19
N LEU A 18 -43.80 -13.75 -41.88
CA LEU A 18 -43.45 -12.50 -41.20
C LEU A 18 -41.92 -12.34 -41.22
N LEU A 19 -41.43 -11.60 -42.21
CA LEU A 19 -40.12 -10.95 -42.19
C LEU A 19 -40.16 -9.81 -41.17
N THR A 20 -39.80 -10.09 -39.91
CA THR A 20 -39.46 -9.04 -38.95
C THR A 20 -37.99 -8.69 -39.11
N SER A 21 -37.73 -7.66 -39.91
CA SER A 21 -36.47 -6.91 -39.89
C SER A 21 -36.25 -6.34 -38.47
N LEU A 22 -35.39 -6.99 -37.69
CA LEU A 22 -34.78 -6.40 -36.50
C LEU A 22 -33.81 -5.30 -36.97
N VAL A 23 -34.34 -4.11 -37.22
CA VAL A 23 -33.55 -2.89 -37.26
C VAL A 23 -33.12 -2.62 -35.82
N ALA A 24 -31.94 -3.14 -35.45
CA ALA A 24 -31.27 -2.72 -34.25
C ALA A 24 -30.91 -1.23 -34.41
N CYS A 25 -31.69 -0.35 -33.79
CA CYS A 25 -31.34 1.05 -33.59
C CYS A 25 -30.14 1.14 -32.64
N GLY A 26 -28.94 0.84 -33.14
CA GLY A 26 -27.71 1.30 -32.54
C GLY A 26 -27.61 2.81 -32.77
N GLY A 27 -27.83 3.61 -31.73
CA GLY A 27 -27.63 5.06 -31.81
C GLY A 27 -26.22 5.36 -32.32
N ARG A 28 -26.09 6.33 -33.23
CA ARG A 28 -24.77 6.79 -33.72
C ARG A 28 -23.95 7.28 -32.51
N PRO A 29 -22.66 6.91 -32.40
CA PRO A 29 -21.80 7.39 -31.32
C PRO A 29 -21.82 8.92 -31.26
N THR A 30 -21.91 9.51 -30.06
CA THR A 30 -21.84 10.96 -29.94
C THR A 30 -20.42 11.47 -30.21
N ALA A 31 -20.26 12.78 -30.47
CA ALA A 31 -18.95 13.41 -30.60
C ALA A 31 -18.08 13.25 -29.33
N ALA A 32 -18.70 13.08 -28.16
CA ALA A 32 -18.01 12.79 -26.90
C ALA A 32 -17.57 11.32 -26.81
N ASP A 33 -18.41 10.38 -27.24
CA ASP A 33 -18.07 8.95 -27.24
C ASP A 33 -16.92 8.63 -28.20
N THR A 34 -16.89 9.30 -29.35
CA THR A 34 -15.79 9.21 -30.32
C THR A 34 -14.51 9.80 -29.76
N ALA A 35 -14.54 11.03 -29.22
CA ALA A 35 -13.36 11.64 -28.58
C ALA A 35 -12.79 10.77 -27.45
N LYS A 36 -13.64 10.21 -26.58
CA LYS A 36 -13.21 9.29 -25.51
C LYS A 36 -12.52 8.04 -26.07
N SER A 37 -13.10 7.43 -27.09
CA SER A 37 -12.53 6.24 -27.75
C SER A 37 -11.21 6.54 -28.45
N ASP A 38 -11.08 7.73 -29.04
CA ASP A 38 -9.87 8.17 -29.73
C ASP A 38 -8.73 8.44 -28.74
N VAL A 39 -9.03 9.14 -27.64
CA VAL A 39 -8.09 9.35 -26.54
C VAL A 39 -7.65 8.02 -25.93
N GLN A 40 -8.58 7.07 -25.72
CA GLN A 40 -8.22 5.73 -25.22
C GLN A 40 -7.20 5.05 -26.14
N ARG A 41 -7.37 5.09 -27.47
CA ARG A 41 -6.40 4.51 -28.41
C ARG A 41 -5.02 5.18 -28.35
N VAL A 42 -4.95 6.49 -28.10
CA VAL A 42 -3.68 7.17 -27.87
C VAL A 42 -3.00 6.63 -26.62
N LEU A 43 -3.74 6.47 -25.53
CA LEU A 43 -3.19 5.98 -24.26
C LEU A 43 -2.86 4.48 -24.29
N ASP A 44 -3.56 3.67 -25.07
CA ASP A 44 -3.23 2.25 -25.27
C ASP A 44 -1.90 2.09 -26.03
N ARG A 45 -1.69 2.88 -27.09
CA ARG A 45 -0.40 2.92 -27.81
C ARG A 45 0.72 3.40 -26.90
N ARG A 46 0.44 4.44 -26.12
CA ARG A 46 1.39 5.00 -25.15
C ARG A 46 1.78 3.97 -24.08
N ALA A 47 0.81 3.24 -23.55
CA ALA A 47 1.04 2.19 -22.56
C ALA A 47 1.90 1.06 -23.12
N THR A 48 1.63 0.62 -24.35
CA THR A 48 2.44 -0.38 -25.05
C THR A 48 3.88 0.11 -25.21
N ALA A 49 4.07 1.35 -25.68
CA ALA A 49 5.38 1.94 -25.87
C ALA A 49 6.18 2.10 -24.56
N VAL A 50 5.52 2.39 -23.43
CA VAL A 50 6.15 2.41 -22.11
C VAL A 50 6.68 1.02 -21.72
N LEU A 51 5.89 -0.04 -21.94
CA LEU A 51 6.30 -1.42 -21.64
C LEU A 51 7.42 -1.91 -22.54
N ASP A 52 7.36 -1.59 -23.83
CA ASP A 52 8.39 -1.93 -24.82
C ASP A 52 9.66 -1.06 -24.67
N ARG A 53 9.60 -0.04 -23.81
CA ARG A 53 10.63 0.98 -23.61
C ARG A 53 11.00 1.72 -24.91
N ASP A 54 10.01 1.92 -25.78
CA ASP A 54 10.17 2.59 -27.06
C ASP A 54 9.90 4.10 -26.94
N LYS A 55 10.99 4.85 -26.77
CA LYS A 55 10.94 6.31 -26.66
C LYS A 55 10.39 6.99 -27.92
N ALA A 56 10.63 6.43 -29.11
CA ALA A 56 10.12 7.00 -30.35
C ALA A 56 8.60 6.83 -30.44
N ALA A 57 8.10 5.64 -30.14
CA ALA A 57 6.66 5.38 -30.09
C ALA A 57 5.94 6.20 -29.00
N ILE A 58 6.58 6.48 -27.86
CA ILE A 58 6.00 7.40 -26.86
C ILE A 58 5.89 8.82 -27.44
N ALA A 59 6.92 9.31 -28.13
CA ALA A 59 6.93 10.63 -28.72
C ALA A 59 5.84 10.81 -29.80
N GLU A 60 5.47 9.74 -30.52
CA GLU A 60 4.32 9.75 -31.45
C GLU A 60 2.98 9.94 -30.75
N THR A 61 2.88 9.63 -29.44
CA THR A 61 1.67 9.84 -28.65
C THR A 61 1.64 11.17 -27.91
N GLY A 62 2.69 12.00 -28.05
CA GLY A 62 2.80 13.32 -27.43
C GLY A 62 4.06 13.49 -26.56
N ALA A 63 3.98 14.37 -25.55
CA ALA A 63 5.10 14.71 -24.69
C ALA A 63 5.74 13.46 -24.05
N ALA A 64 7.06 13.31 -24.17
CA ALA A 64 7.80 12.13 -23.71
C ALA A 64 8.79 12.43 -22.57
N SER A 65 8.83 13.69 -22.07
CA SER A 65 9.87 14.13 -21.13
C SER A 65 9.88 13.35 -19.82
N TRP A 66 8.72 12.90 -19.33
CA TRP A 66 8.61 12.11 -18.10
C TRP A 66 9.00 10.65 -18.28
N PHE A 67 9.13 10.15 -19.52
CA PHE A 67 9.40 8.73 -19.73
C PHE A 67 10.76 8.33 -19.15
N GLU A 68 11.77 9.19 -19.28
CA GLU A 68 13.06 8.99 -18.62
C GLU A 68 12.88 8.80 -17.11
N ASP A 69 11.93 9.52 -16.51
CA ASP A 69 11.71 9.48 -15.07
C ASP A 69 11.26 8.11 -14.55
N VAL A 70 10.58 7.32 -15.38
CA VAL A 70 10.09 5.98 -15.02
C VAL A 70 10.85 4.84 -15.71
N SER A 71 11.68 5.13 -16.72
CA SER A 71 12.28 4.14 -17.63
C SER A 71 13.08 3.04 -16.91
N ALA A 72 13.73 3.38 -15.79
CA ALA A 72 14.49 2.44 -14.98
C ALA A 72 13.61 1.49 -14.13
N VAL A 73 12.36 1.88 -13.84
CA VAL A 73 11.43 1.08 -13.04
C VAL A 73 11.10 -0.22 -13.78
N PRO A 74 11.21 -1.38 -13.11
CA PRO A 74 10.89 -2.65 -13.74
C PRO A 74 9.38 -2.87 -13.76
N LEU A 75 8.73 -2.46 -14.84
CA LEU A 75 7.29 -2.59 -15.03
C LEU A 75 6.94 -3.95 -15.65
N ALA A 76 5.99 -4.68 -15.06
CA ALA A 76 5.37 -5.87 -15.64
C ALA A 76 4.08 -5.56 -16.41
N SER A 77 3.37 -4.51 -16.01
CA SER A 77 2.21 -4.02 -16.74
C SER A 77 2.05 -2.51 -16.57
N TRP A 78 1.44 -1.89 -17.56
CA TRP A 78 1.11 -0.47 -17.63
C TRP A 78 -0.11 -0.34 -18.54
N SER A 79 -1.17 0.30 -18.07
CA SER A 79 -2.39 0.49 -18.86
C SER A 79 -3.19 1.68 -18.37
N TYR A 80 -3.92 2.33 -19.28
CA TYR A 80 -4.82 3.42 -18.93
C TYR A 80 -6.26 3.01 -19.18
N LYS A 81 -7.17 3.52 -18.35
CA LYS A 81 -8.61 3.50 -18.60
C LYS A 81 -9.14 4.92 -18.54
N VAL A 82 -9.54 5.47 -19.68
CA VAL A 82 -10.16 6.79 -19.76
C VAL A 82 -11.55 6.74 -19.10
N THR A 83 -11.75 7.55 -18.07
CA THR A 83 -13.01 7.63 -17.32
C THR A 83 -13.87 8.79 -17.83
N GLY A 84 -13.25 9.92 -18.18
CA GLY A 84 -13.93 11.11 -18.72
C GLY A 84 -13.06 11.88 -19.72
N VAL A 85 -13.69 12.61 -20.64
CA VAL A 85 -13.03 13.54 -21.56
C VAL A 85 -13.84 14.84 -21.62
N HIS A 86 -13.17 15.95 -21.32
CA HIS A 86 -13.74 17.30 -21.30
C HIS A 86 -13.12 18.10 -22.43
N ARG A 87 -13.81 18.16 -23.56
CA ARG A 87 -13.31 18.80 -24.80
C ARG A 87 -13.65 20.29 -24.85
N SER A 88 -12.70 21.10 -25.30
CA SER A 88 -12.86 22.51 -25.64
C SER A 88 -12.20 22.80 -26.99
N GLY A 89 -12.97 22.72 -28.07
CA GLY A 89 -12.45 22.94 -29.44
C GLY A 89 -11.39 21.89 -29.83
N SER A 90 -10.16 22.34 -30.03
CA SER A 90 -8.99 21.52 -30.38
C SER A 90 -8.19 21.03 -29.18
N THR A 91 -8.61 21.32 -27.95
CA THR A 91 -7.99 20.81 -26.72
C THR A 91 -8.98 19.98 -25.92
N ALA A 92 -8.45 19.13 -25.03
CA ALA A 92 -9.26 18.38 -24.08
C ALA A 92 -8.47 18.10 -22.80
N THR A 93 -9.18 17.91 -21.70
CA THR A 93 -8.63 17.25 -20.50
C THR A 93 -9.30 15.90 -20.35
N ALA A 94 -8.51 14.83 -20.22
CA ALA A 94 -9.00 13.49 -19.94
C ALA A 94 -8.72 13.11 -18.48
N ASP A 95 -9.72 12.53 -17.83
CA ASP A 95 -9.58 11.81 -16.57
C ASP A 95 -9.31 10.34 -16.91
N ALA A 96 -8.29 9.75 -16.29
CA ALA A 96 -7.93 8.35 -16.51
C ALA A 96 -7.50 7.65 -15.23
N GLU A 97 -7.75 6.35 -15.15
CA GLU A 97 -7.08 5.45 -14.22
C GLU A 97 -5.81 4.91 -14.90
N LEU A 98 -4.64 5.17 -14.33
CA LEU A 98 -3.41 4.44 -14.67
C LEU A 98 -3.31 3.22 -13.77
N ARG A 99 -3.07 2.06 -14.38
CA ARG A 99 -2.83 0.79 -13.70
C ARG A 99 -1.45 0.28 -14.06
N TYR A 100 -0.63 -0.02 -13.07
CA TYR A 100 0.72 -0.55 -13.31
C TYR A 100 1.08 -1.62 -12.29
N GLN A 101 2.07 -2.45 -12.64
CA GLN A 101 2.67 -3.44 -11.75
C GLN A 101 4.18 -3.36 -11.83
N VAL A 102 4.82 -3.36 -10.67
CA VAL A 102 6.26 -3.58 -10.54
C VAL A 102 6.54 -5.07 -10.63
N GLN A 103 7.37 -5.45 -11.60
CA GLN A 103 7.70 -6.83 -11.91
C GLN A 103 8.33 -7.55 -10.72
N GLY A 104 7.72 -8.66 -10.32
CA GLY A 104 8.20 -9.52 -9.23
C GLY A 104 7.79 -9.07 -7.82
N TYR A 105 7.10 -7.93 -7.69
CA TYR A 105 6.66 -7.40 -6.39
C TYR A 105 5.14 -7.28 -6.33
N ASP A 106 4.50 -6.74 -7.37
CA ASP A 106 3.05 -6.55 -7.37
C ASP A 106 2.30 -7.78 -7.89
N SER A 107 1.54 -8.43 -7.00
CA SER A 107 0.63 -9.54 -7.37
C SER A 107 -0.64 -9.05 -8.06
N ALA A 108 -0.98 -7.77 -7.91
CA ALA A 108 -2.10 -7.08 -8.54
C ALA A 108 -1.73 -5.63 -8.89
N PRO A 109 -2.40 -4.98 -9.85
CA PRO A 109 -2.04 -3.64 -10.28
C PRO A 109 -2.32 -2.58 -9.23
N VAL A 110 -1.35 -1.68 -9.03
CA VAL A 110 -1.58 -0.38 -8.39
C VAL A 110 -2.45 0.44 -9.34
N THR A 111 -3.50 1.08 -8.83
CA THR A 111 -4.40 1.93 -9.62
C THR A 111 -4.35 3.37 -9.10
N VAL A 112 -4.03 4.33 -9.97
CA VAL A 112 -3.88 5.75 -9.61
C VAL A 112 -4.63 6.62 -10.60
N ALA A 113 -5.25 7.70 -10.11
CA ALA A 113 -5.98 8.63 -10.94
C ALA A 113 -5.03 9.66 -11.58
N ARG A 114 -5.14 9.84 -12.90
CA ARG A 114 -4.36 10.76 -13.73
C ARG A 114 -5.27 11.76 -14.43
N SER A 115 -4.72 12.95 -14.68
CA SER A 115 -5.32 13.98 -15.53
C SER A 115 -4.35 14.25 -16.68
N LEU A 116 -4.86 14.16 -17.90
CA LEU A 116 -4.07 14.34 -19.12
C LEU A 116 -4.60 15.55 -19.88
N ASP A 117 -3.71 16.47 -20.23
CA ASP A 117 -4.00 17.59 -21.11
C ASP A 117 -3.66 17.17 -22.55
N LEU A 118 -4.60 17.32 -23.48
CA LEU A 118 -4.48 16.85 -24.85
C LEU A 118 -4.73 17.97 -25.86
N SER A 119 -4.20 17.80 -27.06
CA SER A 119 -4.45 18.67 -28.22
C SER A 119 -4.61 17.85 -29.49
N LEU A 120 -5.33 18.40 -30.46
CA LEU A 120 -5.40 17.88 -31.83
C LEU A 120 -4.22 18.38 -32.64
N ASP A 121 -3.59 17.49 -33.39
CA ASP A 121 -2.62 17.85 -34.42
C ASP A 121 -3.33 18.34 -35.71
N ALA A 122 -2.53 18.66 -36.74
CA ALA A 122 -3.05 19.12 -38.03
C ALA A 122 -3.87 18.05 -38.80
N SER A 123 -3.83 16.79 -38.37
CA SER A 123 -4.56 15.65 -38.94
C SER A 123 -5.75 15.23 -38.08
N ASP A 124 -6.21 16.10 -37.17
CA ASP A 124 -7.28 15.85 -36.21
C ASP A 124 -7.04 14.60 -35.33
N GLN A 125 -5.77 14.28 -35.02
CA GLN A 125 -5.42 13.23 -34.08
C GLN A 125 -5.05 13.81 -32.71
N TRP A 126 -5.57 13.19 -31.65
CA TRP A 126 -5.21 13.55 -30.28
C TRP A 126 -3.78 13.13 -29.95
N TYR A 127 -3.06 14.00 -29.25
CA TYR A 127 -1.79 13.68 -28.60
C TYR A 127 -1.76 14.27 -27.19
N VAL A 128 -0.97 13.65 -26.31
CA VAL A 128 -0.82 14.07 -24.92
C VAL A 128 0.16 15.23 -24.84
N VAL A 129 -0.28 16.38 -24.32
CA VAL A 129 0.59 17.54 -24.07
C VAL A 129 1.25 17.42 -22.71
N ALA A 130 0.50 16.99 -21.70
CA ALA A 130 1.00 16.79 -20.35
C ALA A 130 0.18 15.70 -19.64
N GLU A 131 0.83 15.02 -18.70
CA GLU A 131 0.20 14.09 -17.77
C GLU A 131 0.59 14.48 -16.35
N LYS A 132 -0.38 14.47 -15.43
CA LYS A 132 -0.17 14.81 -14.02
C LYS A 132 -1.09 13.97 -13.12
N PRO A 133 -0.79 13.85 -11.82
CA PRO A 133 -1.74 13.31 -10.86
C PRO A 133 -3.09 14.03 -10.95
N ALA A 134 -4.20 13.28 -10.87
CA ALA A 134 -5.51 13.91 -10.77
C ALA A 134 -5.63 14.73 -9.48
N ARG A 135 -6.61 15.64 -9.42
CA ARG A 135 -6.81 16.49 -8.24
C ARG A 135 -7.05 15.62 -7.00
N LYS A 136 -6.26 15.83 -5.94
CA LYS A 136 -6.25 15.06 -4.68
C LYS A 136 -5.75 13.61 -4.81
N ALA A 137 -5.27 13.18 -5.97
CA ALA A 137 -4.60 11.90 -6.09
C ALA A 137 -3.15 12.03 -5.58
N PRO A 138 -2.62 10.99 -4.91
CA PRO A 138 -1.21 10.96 -4.54
C PRO A 138 -0.32 10.97 -5.79
N GLN A 139 0.86 11.57 -5.66
CA GLN A 139 1.92 11.48 -6.65
C GLN A 139 2.48 10.06 -6.72
N GLN A 140 3.05 9.71 -7.85
CA GLN A 140 3.96 8.58 -8.00
C GLN A 140 5.40 9.06 -7.88
N LEU A 141 6.34 8.16 -7.59
CA LEU A 141 7.73 8.55 -7.38
C LEU A 141 8.32 9.21 -8.63
N TRP A 142 8.01 8.70 -9.82
CA TRP A 142 8.43 9.30 -11.10
C TRP A 142 7.76 10.64 -11.42
N ASP A 143 6.69 11.05 -10.72
CA ASP A 143 6.18 12.41 -10.83
C ASP A 143 7.10 13.44 -10.15
N GLN A 144 8.07 12.98 -9.34
CA GLN A 144 9.01 13.81 -8.59
C GLN A 144 10.36 13.96 -9.30
N GLY A 145 10.55 13.28 -10.43
CA GLY A 145 11.76 13.27 -11.26
C GLY A 145 12.35 11.87 -11.44
N GLU A 146 13.58 11.83 -11.97
CA GLU A 146 14.22 10.59 -12.41
C GLU A 146 14.39 9.55 -11.31
N VAL A 147 13.77 8.37 -11.51
CA VAL A 147 13.84 7.25 -10.57
C VAL A 147 15.12 6.45 -10.79
N THR A 148 15.98 6.46 -9.79
CA THR A 148 17.08 5.51 -9.66
C THR A 148 16.59 4.23 -8.99
N VAL A 149 17.02 3.07 -9.50
CA VAL A 149 16.62 1.75 -9.00
C VAL A 149 17.82 1.00 -8.45
N VAL A 150 17.71 0.52 -7.22
CA VAL A 150 18.66 -0.44 -6.62
C VAL A 150 17.90 -1.71 -6.27
N ARG A 151 18.45 -2.86 -6.65
CA ARG A 151 17.90 -4.17 -6.33
C ARG A 151 18.75 -4.81 -5.24
N GLY A 152 18.12 -5.17 -4.14
CA GLY A 152 18.68 -6.08 -3.15
C GLY A 152 18.26 -7.52 -3.41
N THR A 153 18.64 -8.39 -2.49
CA THR A 153 18.25 -9.80 -2.42
C THR A 153 16.76 -9.95 -2.14
N HIS A 154 16.25 -9.14 -1.21
CA HIS A 154 14.85 -9.15 -0.76
C HIS A 154 14.11 -7.84 -1.04
N SER A 155 14.76 -6.88 -1.71
CA SER A 155 14.24 -5.52 -1.81
C SER A 155 14.36 -4.91 -3.20
N LEU A 156 13.43 -4.01 -3.51
CA LEU A 156 13.54 -3.05 -4.61
C LEU A 156 13.47 -1.65 -4.04
N VAL A 157 14.58 -0.92 -4.12
CA VAL A 157 14.65 0.47 -3.66
C VAL A 157 14.53 1.38 -4.87
N LEU A 158 13.53 2.26 -4.84
CA LEU A 158 13.27 3.27 -5.85
C LEU A 158 13.52 4.64 -5.23
N GLY A 159 14.41 5.44 -5.80
CA GLY A 159 14.78 6.73 -5.23
C GLY A 159 14.77 7.86 -6.26
N VAL A 160 14.46 9.08 -5.80
CA VAL A 160 14.53 10.30 -6.62
C VAL A 160 15.39 11.34 -5.94
N GLY A 161 16.36 11.89 -6.66
CA GLY A 161 17.29 12.89 -6.13
C GLY A 161 18.20 12.38 -5.01
N GLN A 162 18.37 11.05 -4.91
CA GLN A 162 19.24 10.39 -3.94
C GLN A 162 20.47 9.82 -4.64
N SER A 163 21.60 9.72 -3.93
CA SER A 163 22.78 9.03 -4.46
C SER A 163 22.55 7.51 -4.52
N GLY A 164 23.17 6.84 -5.48
CA GLY A 164 23.13 5.38 -5.56
C GLY A 164 23.62 4.70 -4.29
N GLU A 165 24.67 5.22 -3.65
CA GLU A 165 25.19 4.72 -2.37
C GLU A 165 24.14 4.73 -1.26
N ARG A 166 23.40 5.84 -1.13
CA ARG A 166 22.34 5.95 -0.13
C ARG A 166 21.20 4.97 -0.39
N LEU A 167 20.85 4.72 -1.65
CA LEU A 167 19.84 3.71 -2.00
C LEU A 167 20.31 2.29 -1.70
N HIS A 168 21.61 1.99 -1.87
CA HIS A 168 22.19 0.71 -1.46
C HIS A 168 22.10 0.52 0.06
N THR A 169 22.31 1.57 0.86
CA THR A 169 22.12 1.47 2.32
C THR A 169 20.71 1.02 2.69
N PHE A 170 19.67 1.53 2.02
CA PHE A 170 18.30 1.08 2.26
C PHE A 170 18.06 -0.36 1.77
N ALA A 171 18.71 -0.77 0.68
CA ALA A 171 18.63 -2.15 0.20
C ALA A 171 19.25 -3.11 1.22
N ASP A 172 20.42 -2.77 1.77
CA ASP A 172 21.09 -3.56 2.81
C ASP A 172 20.22 -3.67 4.06
N LEU A 173 19.66 -2.55 4.56
CA LEU A 173 18.77 -2.57 5.71
C LEU A 173 17.55 -3.48 5.45
N ALA A 174 16.97 -3.43 4.24
CA ALA A 174 15.79 -4.22 3.89
C ALA A 174 16.13 -5.71 3.77
N ASP A 175 17.30 -6.03 3.20
CA ASP A 175 17.80 -7.38 3.05
C ASP A 175 18.15 -8.03 4.41
N HIS A 176 18.45 -7.23 5.44
CA HIS A 176 18.53 -7.71 6.82
C HIS A 176 17.15 -7.81 7.51
N ALA A 177 16.25 -6.86 7.23
CA ALA A 177 14.92 -6.81 7.83
C ALA A 177 14.05 -8.02 7.42
N VAL A 178 14.04 -8.39 6.15
CA VAL A 178 13.15 -9.44 5.63
C VAL A 178 13.40 -10.81 6.28
N PRO A 179 14.64 -11.31 6.42
CA PRO A 179 14.92 -12.52 7.18
C PRO A 179 14.54 -12.40 8.66
N ALA A 180 14.88 -11.28 9.31
CA ALA A 180 14.56 -11.07 10.73
C ALA A 180 13.06 -11.09 11.01
N VAL A 181 12.26 -10.47 10.13
CA VAL A 181 10.79 -10.52 10.19
C VAL A 181 10.28 -11.93 9.90
N SER A 182 10.85 -12.63 8.92
CA SER A 182 10.47 -14.01 8.61
C SER A 182 10.73 -14.98 9.77
N ASP A 183 11.81 -14.77 10.51
CA ASP A 183 12.15 -15.56 11.70
C ASP A 183 11.19 -15.31 12.86
N ALA A 184 10.66 -14.08 13.00
CA ALA A 184 9.72 -13.72 14.06
C ALA A 184 8.26 -14.08 13.73
N TRP A 185 7.86 -13.91 12.46
CA TRP A 185 6.47 -14.03 12.02
C TRP A 185 6.15 -15.34 11.33
N GLY A 186 7.11 -15.91 10.61
CA GLY A 186 6.94 -16.99 9.65
C GLY A 186 7.15 -16.53 8.20
N THR A 187 7.07 -17.48 7.26
CA THR A 187 7.47 -17.28 5.85
C THR A 187 6.29 -17.16 4.88
N GLU A 188 5.05 -17.24 5.37
CA GLU A 188 3.81 -17.18 4.58
C GLU A 188 3.42 -15.74 4.21
N TRP A 189 4.33 -15.01 3.58
CA TRP A 189 4.13 -13.67 3.01
C TRP A 189 5.09 -13.47 1.83
N SER A 190 5.06 -12.31 1.16
CA SER A 190 5.86 -12.07 -0.06
C SER A 190 7.36 -12.29 0.13
N ARG A 191 7.89 -12.01 1.34
CA ARG A 191 9.33 -12.01 1.67
C ARG A 191 10.17 -11.15 0.72
N HIS A 192 9.53 -10.13 0.17
CA HIS A 192 10.14 -9.09 -0.64
C HIS A 192 9.42 -7.77 -0.38
N VAL A 193 10.18 -6.66 -0.34
CA VAL A 193 9.65 -5.31 -0.06
C VAL A 193 10.04 -4.31 -1.14
N VAL A 194 9.18 -3.31 -1.34
CA VAL A 194 9.47 -2.14 -2.18
C VAL A 194 9.66 -0.92 -1.29
N VAL A 195 10.84 -0.30 -1.37
CA VAL A 195 11.19 0.89 -0.57
C VAL A 195 11.25 2.11 -1.49
N LEU A 196 10.50 3.16 -1.16
CA LEU A 196 10.50 4.43 -1.88
C LEU A 196 11.28 5.47 -1.07
N VAL A 197 12.27 6.09 -1.71
CA VAL A 197 13.14 7.11 -1.10
C VAL A 197 12.98 8.42 -1.89
N PRO A 198 11.97 9.25 -1.56
CA PRO A 198 11.79 10.56 -2.16
C PRO A 198 12.95 11.50 -1.81
N ARG A 199 13.01 12.66 -2.48
CA ARG A 199 14.06 13.66 -2.22
C ARG A 199 13.97 14.29 -0.83
N SER A 200 12.75 14.49 -0.33
CA SER A 200 12.48 15.22 0.92
C SER A 200 11.17 14.76 1.58
N VAL A 201 10.88 15.31 2.77
CA VAL A 201 9.59 15.13 3.45
C VAL A 201 8.40 15.62 2.61
N GLU A 202 8.55 16.67 1.79
CA GLU A 202 7.51 17.12 0.86
C GLU A 202 7.25 16.07 -0.23
N GLY A 203 8.31 15.40 -0.72
CA GLY A 203 8.17 14.28 -1.65
C GLY A 203 7.43 13.12 -1.02
N MET A 204 7.76 12.74 0.23
CA MET A 204 7.03 11.72 0.98
C MET A 204 5.54 12.08 1.12
N ALA A 205 5.25 13.32 1.49
CA ALA A 205 3.90 13.84 1.64
C ALA A 205 3.10 13.76 0.32
N GLY A 206 3.77 14.06 -0.81
CA GLY A 206 3.21 13.90 -2.15
C GLY A 206 2.82 12.46 -2.49
N LEU A 207 3.67 11.49 -2.13
CA LEU A 207 3.38 10.05 -2.31
C LEU A 207 2.22 9.56 -1.45
N LEU A 208 2.07 10.11 -0.24
CA LEU A 208 1.02 9.75 0.71
C LEU A 208 -0.28 10.56 0.53
N GLY A 209 -0.30 11.53 -0.39
CA GLY A 209 -1.47 12.38 -0.65
C GLY A 209 -1.90 13.22 0.55
N SER A 210 -0.97 13.58 1.44
CA SER A 210 -1.23 14.22 2.72
C SER A 210 -0.26 15.39 2.99
N PRO A 211 -0.55 16.32 3.93
CA PRO A 211 0.34 17.45 4.21
C PRO A 211 1.69 17.02 4.80
N ALA A 212 2.78 17.68 4.42
CA ALA A 212 4.12 17.35 4.92
C ALA A 212 4.28 17.52 6.44
N SER A 213 3.51 18.42 7.06
CA SER A 213 3.47 18.59 8.52
C SER A 213 3.10 17.31 9.28
N SER A 214 2.33 16.42 8.66
CA SER A 214 1.91 15.16 9.26
C SER A 214 3.04 14.13 9.39
N TYR A 215 4.17 14.33 8.67
CA TYR A 215 5.27 13.37 8.60
C TYR A 215 6.59 13.88 9.15
N ARG A 216 6.62 15.09 9.71
CA ARG A 216 7.81 15.62 10.38
C ARG A 216 8.13 14.77 11.60
N GLY A 217 9.32 14.18 11.63
CA GLY A 217 9.78 13.29 12.70
C GLY A 217 9.36 11.83 12.54
N ILE A 218 8.57 11.49 11.52
CA ILE A 218 8.27 10.10 11.15
C ILE A 218 9.33 9.64 10.16
N ALA A 219 10.06 8.58 10.48
CA ALA A 219 11.19 8.11 9.69
C ALA A 219 10.76 7.31 8.45
N ALA A 220 9.68 6.54 8.52
CA ALA A 220 9.13 5.80 7.41
C ALA A 220 7.62 5.54 7.62
N VAL A 221 6.92 5.19 6.54
CA VAL A 221 5.52 4.76 6.57
C VAL A 221 5.32 3.65 5.54
N THR A 222 4.70 2.55 5.94
CA THR A 222 4.23 1.50 5.03
C THR A 222 2.84 1.82 4.49
N THR A 223 2.70 1.93 3.17
CA THR A 223 1.41 2.11 2.50
C THR A 223 0.67 0.79 2.39
N GLY A 224 -0.53 0.69 2.95
CA GLY A 224 -1.44 -0.44 2.80
C GLY A 224 -2.71 -0.21 3.62
N GLU A 225 -3.89 -0.56 3.11
CA GLU A 225 -5.15 -0.39 3.84
C GLU A 225 -5.41 -1.59 4.75
N THR A 226 -5.73 -1.38 6.04
CA THR A 226 -6.10 -2.47 6.96
C THR A 226 -7.18 -3.40 6.38
N GLY A 227 -6.90 -4.70 6.29
CA GLY A 227 -7.81 -5.68 5.66
C GLY A 227 -7.83 -5.70 4.13
N ALA A 228 -6.86 -5.12 3.44
CA ALA A 228 -6.71 -5.25 1.99
C ALA A 228 -6.73 -6.75 1.57
N PRO A 229 -7.39 -7.11 0.46
CA PRO A 229 -7.42 -8.49 -0.01
C PRO A 229 -6.02 -9.05 -0.22
N ALA A 230 -5.85 -10.38 -0.15
CA ALA A 230 -4.58 -11.05 -0.47
C ALA A 230 -4.06 -10.74 -1.90
N GLN A 231 -4.95 -10.26 -2.78
CA GLN A 231 -4.66 -9.80 -4.14
C GLN A 231 -4.54 -8.27 -4.23
N ALA A 232 -4.10 -7.59 -3.17
CA ALA A 232 -3.69 -6.18 -3.24
C ALA A 232 -2.30 -6.05 -3.89
N PRO A 233 -1.97 -4.91 -4.52
CA PRO A 233 -0.58 -4.61 -4.88
C PRO A 233 0.31 -4.68 -3.64
N ALA A 234 1.62 -4.87 -3.84
CA ALA A 234 2.52 -4.90 -2.69
C ALA A 234 2.53 -3.55 -1.97
N ASP A 235 2.61 -3.61 -0.65
CA ASP A 235 2.80 -2.43 0.18
C ASP A 235 4.11 -1.71 -0.21
N ARG A 236 4.17 -0.39 0.02
CA ARG A 236 5.35 0.45 -0.22
C ARG A 236 5.84 1.00 1.10
N ILE A 237 7.12 0.79 1.40
CA ILE A 237 7.76 1.42 2.54
C ILE A 237 8.32 2.77 2.07
N ILE A 238 7.71 3.88 2.47
CA ILE A 238 8.13 5.22 2.07
C ILE A 238 8.98 5.83 3.17
N VAL A 239 10.23 6.16 2.86
CA VAL A 239 11.18 6.72 3.81
C VAL A 239 11.11 8.25 3.82
N ASN A 240 11.18 8.85 5.00
CA ASN A 240 11.51 10.26 5.18
C ASN A 240 13.03 10.43 5.25
N PRO A 241 13.71 10.86 4.18
CA PRO A 241 15.17 10.92 4.16
C PRO A 241 15.75 11.85 5.24
N ASP A 242 15.02 12.88 5.66
CA ASP A 242 15.50 13.84 6.65
C ASP A 242 15.48 13.23 8.05
N ALA A 243 14.36 12.64 8.46
CA ALA A 243 14.23 11.98 9.75
C ALA A 243 15.13 10.73 9.84
N TYR A 244 15.21 9.95 8.75
CA TYR A 244 16.03 8.75 8.71
C TYR A 244 17.53 9.06 8.82
N GLY A 245 17.99 10.18 8.27
CA GLY A 245 19.39 10.63 8.37
C GLY A 245 19.83 10.98 9.80
N LEU A 246 18.87 11.20 10.71
CA LEU A 246 19.13 11.42 12.14
C LEU A 246 19.21 10.10 12.92
N LEU A 247 18.76 8.99 12.33
CA LEU A 247 18.85 7.68 12.95
C LEU A 247 20.29 7.16 12.82
N GLY A 248 20.89 6.75 13.93
CA GLY A 248 22.09 5.92 13.88
C GLY A 248 21.78 4.55 13.26
N THR A 249 22.81 3.77 12.93
CA THR A 249 22.68 2.46 12.25
C THR A 249 21.64 1.54 12.88
N VAL A 250 21.64 1.42 14.21
CA VAL A 250 20.68 0.58 14.94
C VAL A 250 19.25 1.11 14.78
N GLY A 251 19.05 2.43 14.90
CA GLY A 251 17.72 3.04 14.76
C GLY A 251 17.15 2.87 13.35
N GLY A 252 17.99 3.05 12.33
CA GLY A 252 17.61 2.78 10.94
C GLY A 252 17.16 1.33 10.75
N GLN A 253 17.96 0.37 11.21
CA GLN A 253 17.59 -1.04 11.12
C GLN A 253 16.28 -1.36 11.86
N VAL A 254 16.10 -0.84 13.08
CA VAL A 254 14.86 -1.03 13.87
C VAL A 254 13.65 -0.53 13.07
N VAL A 255 13.72 0.70 12.54
CA VAL A 255 12.63 1.29 11.75
C VAL A 255 12.34 0.47 10.51
N LEU A 256 13.33 0.05 9.73
CA LEU A 256 13.03 -0.71 8.51
C LEU A 256 12.49 -2.10 8.79
N THR A 257 12.96 -2.75 9.86
CA THR A 257 12.42 -4.02 10.34
C THR A 257 10.98 -3.85 10.85
N HIS A 258 10.67 -2.75 11.53
CA HIS A 258 9.32 -2.38 11.93
C HIS A 258 8.39 -2.25 10.70
N GLU A 259 8.77 -1.43 9.72
CA GLU A 259 7.96 -1.26 8.49
C GLU A 259 7.78 -2.57 7.70
N THR A 260 8.86 -3.36 7.60
CA THR A 260 8.80 -4.69 6.97
C THR A 260 7.84 -5.63 7.71
N THR A 261 7.70 -5.47 9.03
CA THR A 261 6.74 -6.25 9.81
C THR A 261 5.30 -5.94 9.39
N HIS A 262 4.96 -4.68 9.12
CA HIS A 262 3.62 -4.33 8.61
C HIS A 262 3.32 -4.99 7.27
N VAL A 263 4.30 -5.07 6.36
CA VAL A 263 4.15 -5.79 5.10
C VAL A 263 3.87 -7.28 5.35
N ALA A 264 4.61 -7.91 6.25
CA ALA A 264 4.49 -9.33 6.56
C ALA A 264 3.17 -9.68 7.26
N THR A 265 2.63 -8.78 8.10
CA THR A 265 1.42 -9.00 8.89
C THR A 265 0.14 -8.50 8.22
N ARG A 266 0.25 -7.88 7.03
CA ARG A 266 -0.85 -7.16 6.38
C ARG A 266 -2.10 -8.00 6.16
N ALA A 267 -1.92 -9.22 5.65
CA ALA A 267 -3.00 -10.16 5.36
C ALA A 267 -3.66 -10.74 6.64
N ASP A 268 -2.99 -10.65 7.78
CA ASP A 268 -3.45 -11.17 9.08
C ASP A 268 -4.03 -10.06 9.98
N THR A 269 -4.23 -8.85 9.46
CA THR A 269 -4.74 -7.71 10.27
C THR A 269 -5.94 -7.03 9.63
N THR A 270 -6.92 -6.69 10.48
CA THR A 270 -8.18 -6.05 10.12
C THR A 270 -8.43 -4.83 11.01
N ALA A 271 -9.54 -4.12 10.79
CA ALA A 271 -10.02 -3.06 11.71
C ALA A 271 -10.21 -3.54 13.17
N ALA A 272 -10.25 -4.85 13.42
CA ALA A 272 -10.29 -5.40 14.78
C ALA A 272 -8.93 -5.34 15.50
N THR A 273 -7.82 -5.15 14.80
CA THR A 273 -6.47 -5.08 15.40
C THR A 273 -6.24 -3.69 15.99
N PRO A 274 -6.00 -3.55 17.31
CA PRO A 274 -5.71 -2.26 17.93
C PRO A 274 -4.30 -1.78 17.63
N LEU A 275 -4.11 -0.45 17.59
CA LEU A 275 -2.81 0.14 17.26
C LEU A 275 -1.72 -0.24 18.26
N TRP A 276 -2.04 -0.32 19.56
CA TRP A 276 -1.05 -0.77 20.56
C TRP A 276 -0.47 -2.16 20.25
N LEU A 277 -1.26 -3.05 19.64
CA LEU A 277 -0.83 -4.39 19.24
C LEU A 277 -0.13 -4.36 17.88
N SER A 278 -0.68 -3.62 16.91
CA SER A 278 -0.09 -3.44 15.57
C SER A 278 1.33 -2.87 15.67
N GLU A 279 1.43 -1.67 16.25
CA GLU A 279 2.69 -0.94 16.42
C GLU A 279 3.61 -1.63 17.42
N GLY A 280 3.05 -2.10 18.53
CA GLY A 280 3.84 -2.79 19.56
C GLY A 280 4.48 -4.08 19.08
N TYR A 281 3.81 -4.84 18.18
CA TYR A 281 4.40 -6.04 17.58
C TYR A 281 5.49 -5.67 16.58
N ALA A 282 5.27 -4.66 15.74
CA ALA A 282 6.26 -4.18 14.79
C ALA A 282 7.53 -3.65 15.51
N ASP A 283 7.37 -2.88 16.60
CA ASP A 283 8.47 -2.46 17.46
C ASP A 283 9.16 -3.65 18.15
N TRP A 284 8.39 -4.65 18.60
CA TRP A 284 8.96 -5.83 19.23
C TRP A 284 9.86 -6.59 18.25
N VAL A 285 9.42 -6.79 17.00
CA VAL A 285 10.24 -7.39 15.95
C VAL A 285 11.43 -6.49 15.60
N GLY A 286 11.23 -5.18 15.50
CA GLY A 286 12.28 -4.20 15.21
C GLY A 286 13.43 -4.22 16.22
N TYR A 287 13.11 -4.28 17.51
CA TYR A 287 14.09 -4.35 18.59
C TYR A 287 14.63 -5.76 18.87
N ARG A 288 14.02 -6.82 18.30
CA ARG A 288 14.41 -8.21 18.54
C ARG A 288 15.86 -8.45 18.11
N GLY A 289 16.67 -8.99 19.03
CA GLY A 289 18.09 -9.29 18.76
C GLY A 289 19.03 -8.08 18.73
N THR A 290 18.53 -6.85 18.93
CA THR A 290 19.38 -5.63 18.91
C THR A 290 20.24 -5.46 20.16
N GLY A 291 19.89 -6.16 21.26
CA GLY A 291 20.54 -6.01 22.57
C GLY A 291 20.11 -4.77 23.36
N ARG A 292 19.19 -3.95 22.84
CA ARG A 292 18.65 -2.79 23.56
C ARG A 292 17.83 -3.21 24.77
N THR A 293 18.08 -2.54 25.88
CA THR A 293 17.32 -2.73 27.13
C THR A 293 15.99 -1.97 27.09
N PRO A 294 15.00 -2.34 27.93
CA PRO A 294 13.78 -1.57 28.13
C PRO A 294 14.00 -0.07 28.36
N ALA A 295 14.97 0.31 29.19
CA ALA A 295 15.25 1.71 29.45
C ALA A 295 15.80 2.47 28.23
N GLU A 296 16.50 1.80 27.32
CA GLU A 296 17.02 2.42 26.10
C GLU A 296 15.98 2.51 24.97
N ALA A 297 15.08 1.51 24.88
CA ALA A 297 14.06 1.45 23.83
C ALA A 297 12.73 2.10 24.23
N ALA A 298 12.49 2.31 25.53
CA ALA A 298 11.32 3.01 26.07
C ALA A 298 11.68 4.14 27.05
N PRO A 299 12.49 5.13 26.63
CA PRO A 299 12.97 6.18 27.53
C PRO A 299 11.85 7.07 28.07
N GLU A 300 10.86 7.45 27.25
CA GLU A 300 9.82 8.40 27.66
C GLU A 300 8.83 7.78 28.66
N LEU A 301 8.57 6.49 28.51
CA LEU A 301 7.78 5.67 29.42
C LEU A 301 8.58 5.36 30.68
N GLY A 302 9.88 5.13 30.56
CA GLY A 302 10.78 4.97 31.71
C GLY A 302 10.80 6.20 32.61
N GLU A 303 10.92 7.39 32.02
CA GLU A 303 10.81 8.65 32.77
C GLU A 303 9.45 8.77 33.47
N ALA A 304 8.34 8.43 32.78
CA ALA A 304 7.02 8.44 33.39
C ALA A 304 6.90 7.45 34.56
N VAL A 305 7.48 6.27 34.47
CA VAL A 305 7.50 5.27 35.55
C VAL A 305 8.31 5.79 36.74
N ALA A 306 9.49 6.36 36.50
CA ALA A 306 10.34 6.95 37.54
C ALA A 306 9.64 8.09 38.31
N GLU A 307 8.82 8.88 37.61
CA GLU A 307 7.99 9.93 38.20
C GLU A 307 6.68 9.42 38.84
N ARG A 308 6.52 8.10 38.98
CA ARG A 308 5.32 7.44 39.53
C ARG A 308 4.04 7.69 38.71
N ARG A 309 4.18 8.01 37.42
CA ARG A 309 3.09 8.22 36.45
C ARG A 309 2.84 6.98 35.58
N VAL A 310 2.87 5.78 36.17
CA VAL A 310 2.66 4.51 35.45
C VAL A 310 1.27 4.46 34.81
N PRO A 311 1.15 4.25 33.48
CA PRO A 311 -0.13 4.22 32.77
C PRO A 311 -1.13 3.21 33.36
N THR A 312 -2.41 3.59 33.44
CA THR A 312 -3.48 2.76 34.05
C THR A 312 -4.19 1.85 33.08
N VAL A 313 -4.10 2.13 31.79
CA VAL A 313 -4.71 1.38 30.70
C VAL A 313 -3.69 1.23 29.57
N LEU A 314 -3.88 0.21 28.72
CA LEU A 314 -3.15 0.12 27.47
C LEU A 314 -3.48 1.33 26.57
N PRO A 315 -2.53 1.77 25.72
CA PRO A 315 -2.78 2.84 24.76
C PRO A 315 -3.99 2.53 23.87
N SER A 316 -4.86 3.52 23.70
CA SER A 316 -6.00 3.48 22.77
C SER A 316 -5.56 3.91 21.37
N ASP A 317 -6.36 3.60 20.35
CA ASP A 317 -6.04 4.03 18.97
C ASP A 317 -5.93 5.57 18.84
N ALA A 318 -6.65 6.33 19.68
CA ALA A 318 -6.57 7.79 19.67
C ALA A 318 -5.20 8.32 20.14
N ASP A 319 -4.49 7.55 20.96
CA ASP A 319 -3.19 7.93 21.52
C ASP A 319 -2.04 7.80 20.51
N PHE A 320 -2.31 7.21 19.34
CA PHE A 320 -1.40 7.13 18.19
C PHE A 320 -1.61 8.26 17.17
N GLY A 321 -2.53 9.20 17.46
CA GLY A 321 -2.79 10.35 16.60
C GLY A 321 -1.70 11.42 16.66
N PHE A 322 -1.30 11.93 15.50
CA PHE A 322 -0.27 12.99 15.36
C PHE A 322 -0.72 14.41 15.78
N ALA A 323 -1.94 14.56 16.31
CA ALA A 323 -2.46 15.84 16.80
C ALA A 323 -2.03 16.17 18.24
N GLY A 324 -1.43 15.20 18.95
CA GLY A 324 -0.96 15.33 20.33
C GLY A 324 0.50 15.75 20.46
N SER A 325 1.07 15.62 21.67
CA SER A 325 2.51 15.87 21.89
C SER A 325 3.35 14.69 21.42
N ALA A 326 4.54 14.96 20.86
CA ALA A 326 5.47 13.92 20.43
C ALA A 326 5.87 12.97 21.58
N THR A 327 6.05 13.49 22.80
CA THR A 327 6.30 12.70 24.00
C THR A 327 5.14 11.77 24.37
N ALA A 328 3.89 12.23 24.27
CA ALA A 328 2.74 11.37 24.53
C ALA A 328 2.65 10.25 23.48
N LEU A 329 2.89 10.59 22.21
CA LEU A 329 2.92 9.61 21.13
C LEU A 329 4.01 8.56 21.36
N ALA A 330 5.24 8.97 21.68
CA ALA A 330 6.34 8.06 22.00
C ALA A 330 5.96 7.09 23.13
N ARG A 331 5.35 7.58 24.22
CA ARG A 331 4.87 6.73 25.33
C ARG A 331 3.81 5.72 24.89
N SER A 332 2.98 6.03 23.90
CA SER A 332 1.99 5.10 23.34
C SER A 332 2.67 3.93 22.60
N TYR A 333 3.64 4.23 21.73
CA TYR A 333 4.44 3.21 21.04
C TYR A 333 5.21 2.35 22.03
N GLU A 334 5.95 2.99 22.94
CA GLU A 334 6.73 2.32 23.98
C GLU A 334 5.84 1.46 24.91
N GLY A 335 4.62 1.91 25.20
CA GLY A 335 3.64 1.15 25.98
C GLY A 335 3.15 -0.09 25.24
N GLY A 336 2.84 0.04 23.94
CA GLY A 336 2.49 -1.08 23.08
C GLY A 336 3.62 -2.10 22.92
N TRP A 337 4.85 -1.61 22.72
CA TRP A 337 6.06 -2.41 22.68
C TRP A 337 6.25 -3.20 23.98
N MET A 338 6.15 -2.54 25.14
CA MET A 338 6.27 -3.20 26.44
C MET A 338 5.15 -4.24 26.69
N ALA A 339 3.95 -4.03 26.15
CA ALA A 339 2.88 -5.02 26.21
C ALA A 339 3.22 -6.26 25.36
N CYS A 340 3.70 -6.08 24.14
CA CYS A 340 4.12 -7.19 23.27
C CYS A 340 5.35 -7.92 23.82
N ARG A 341 6.32 -7.18 24.34
CA ARG A 341 7.49 -7.72 25.04
C ARG A 341 7.09 -8.55 26.25
N MET A 342 6.16 -8.08 27.08
CA MET A 342 5.65 -8.87 28.19
C MET A 342 5.01 -10.18 27.71
N ILE A 343 4.26 -10.15 26.60
CA ILE A 343 3.66 -11.36 26.03
C ILE A 343 4.77 -12.36 25.63
N ALA A 344 5.80 -11.88 24.93
CA ALA A 344 6.93 -12.70 24.54
C ALA A 344 7.70 -13.28 25.73
N ASP A 345 7.96 -12.47 26.77
CA ASP A 345 8.71 -12.90 27.95
C ASP A 345 7.95 -13.95 28.80
N ARG A 346 6.63 -13.79 28.96
CA ARG A 346 5.82 -14.65 29.84
C ARG A 346 5.22 -15.87 29.14
N TRP A 347 4.77 -15.71 27.89
CA TRP A 347 4.08 -16.77 27.14
C TRP A 347 4.91 -17.29 25.94
N GLY A 348 6.01 -16.61 25.59
CA GLY A 348 6.86 -16.97 24.45
C GLY A 348 6.49 -16.26 23.15
N GLU A 349 7.47 -16.10 22.26
CA GLU A 349 7.32 -15.42 20.96
C GLU A 349 6.21 -16.06 20.09
N ALA A 350 6.10 -17.40 20.10
CA ALA A 350 5.07 -18.12 19.36
C ALA A 350 3.65 -17.74 19.83
N LYS A 351 3.46 -17.48 21.13
CA LYS A 351 2.17 -17.05 21.68
C LYS A 351 1.87 -15.59 21.34
N LEU A 352 2.88 -14.73 21.27
CA LEU A 352 2.71 -13.36 20.77
C LEU A 352 2.20 -13.37 19.32
N GLY A 353 2.86 -14.12 18.43
CA GLY A 353 2.40 -14.26 17.04
C GLY A 353 1.00 -14.86 16.93
N ALA A 354 0.69 -15.91 17.71
CA ALA A 354 -0.64 -16.51 17.73
C ALA A 354 -1.72 -15.56 18.26
N PHE A 355 -1.40 -14.72 19.26
CA PHE A 355 -2.30 -13.72 19.81
C PHE A 355 -2.60 -12.63 18.78
N TYR A 356 -1.57 -12.14 18.09
CA TYR A 356 -1.69 -11.17 17.02
C TYR A 356 -2.62 -11.66 15.90
N ARG A 357 -2.39 -12.88 15.38
CA ARG A 357 -3.27 -13.50 14.37
C ARG A 357 -4.70 -13.69 14.90
N ALA A 358 -4.86 -14.15 16.14
CA ALA A 358 -6.17 -14.38 16.73
C ALA A 358 -7.02 -13.10 16.80
N VAL A 359 -6.43 -11.97 17.17
CA VAL A 359 -7.12 -10.66 17.11
C VAL A 359 -7.47 -10.34 15.65
N GLY A 360 -6.52 -10.50 14.73
CA GLY A 360 -6.69 -10.25 13.30
C GLY A 360 -7.80 -11.04 12.61
N THR A 361 -8.14 -12.25 13.09
CA THR A 361 -9.26 -13.04 12.51
C THR A 361 -10.64 -12.41 12.73
N HIS A 362 -10.78 -11.41 13.61
CA HIS A 362 -12.05 -10.75 13.86
C HIS A 362 -12.32 -9.67 12.81
N THR A 363 -13.58 -9.44 12.46
CA THR A 363 -13.97 -8.37 11.51
C THR A 363 -14.23 -7.03 12.18
N LYS A 364 -14.47 -7.01 13.50
CA LYS A 364 -14.77 -5.81 14.29
C LYS A 364 -14.01 -5.82 15.62
N ARG A 365 -13.67 -4.63 16.12
CA ARG A 365 -12.90 -4.44 17.36
C ARG A 365 -13.56 -4.98 18.64
N PRO A 366 -14.86 -4.73 18.92
CA PRO A 366 -15.41 -5.07 20.23
C PRO A 366 -15.30 -6.57 20.54
N GLY A 367 -14.64 -6.90 21.65
CA GLY A 367 -14.46 -8.29 22.10
C GLY A 367 -13.31 -9.06 21.44
N ALA A 368 -12.65 -8.51 20.40
CA ALA A 368 -11.61 -9.22 19.66
C ALA A 368 -10.37 -9.50 20.52
N VAL A 369 -9.93 -8.49 21.28
CA VAL A 369 -8.77 -8.58 22.17
C VAL A 369 -9.08 -9.51 23.34
N GLU A 370 -10.24 -9.36 23.97
CA GLU A 370 -10.66 -10.15 25.13
C GLU A 370 -10.77 -11.64 24.77
N GLN A 371 -11.39 -11.95 23.62
CA GLN A 371 -11.50 -13.33 23.14
C GLN A 371 -10.13 -13.92 22.82
N ALA A 372 -9.24 -13.16 22.16
CA ALA A 372 -7.89 -13.61 21.85
C ALA A 372 -7.04 -13.80 23.13
N MET A 373 -7.14 -12.92 24.12
CA MET A 373 -6.45 -13.06 25.42
C MET A 373 -6.90 -14.33 26.14
N ALA A 374 -8.22 -14.56 26.24
CA ALA A 374 -8.75 -15.74 26.90
C ALA A 374 -8.32 -17.03 26.18
N LYS A 375 -8.41 -17.05 24.85
CA LYS A 375 -8.11 -18.23 24.03
C LYS A 375 -6.63 -18.55 23.94
N VAL A 376 -5.77 -17.54 23.77
CA VAL A 376 -4.35 -17.75 23.44
C VAL A 376 -3.47 -17.66 24.68
N LEU A 377 -3.73 -16.68 25.54
CA LEU A 377 -2.90 -16.35 26.70
C LEU A 377 -3.49 -16.90 28.03
N GLY A 378 -4.77 -17.28 28.04
CA GLY A 378 -5.44 -17.79 29.24
C GLY A 378 -5.65 -16.71 30.32
N THR A 379 -5.79 -15.46 29.91
CA THR A 379 -6.02 -14.30 30.79
C THR A 379 -7.16 -13.42 30.26
N ASP A 380 -7.52 -12.39 31.01
CA ASP A 380 -8.46 -11.35 30.59
C ASP A 380 -7.79 -9.97 30.52
N LEU A 381 -8.45 -9.01 29.88
CA LEU A 381 -7.89 -7.67 29.68
C LEU A 381 -7.55 -6.95 30.99
N LYS A 382 -8.34 -7.16 32.05
CA LYS A 382 -8.13 -6.50 33.34
C LYS A 382 -6.89 -7.07 34.04
N ALA A 383 -6.79 -8.40 34.10
CA ALA A 383 -5.63 -9.09 34.66
C ALA A 383 -4.37 -8.78 33.85
N PHE A 384 -4.44 -8.86 32.52
CA PHE A 384 -3.35 -8.50 31.63
C PHE A 384 -2.86 -7.07 31.84
N THR A 385 -3.77 -6.09 31.94
CA THR A 385 -3.41 -4.68 32.17
C THR A 385 -2.75 -4.48 33.54
N ALA A 386 -3.21 -5.18 34.57
CA ALA A 386 -2.58 -5.15 35.89
C ALA A 386 -1.16 -5.73 35.85
N GLU A 387 -0.98 -6.88 35.19
CA GLU A 387 0.34 -7.51 35.01
C GLU A 387 1.29 -6.65 34.18
N TRP A 388 0.78 -6.00 33.12
CA TRP A 388 1.54 -5.06 32.31
C TRP A 388 2.05 -3.88 33.15
N ARG A 389 1.21 -3.32 34.02
CA ARG A 389 1.63 -2.24 34.94
C ARG A 389 2.74 -2.68 35.88
N GLU A 390 2.67 -3.89 36.44
CA GLU A 390 3.75 -4.42 37.27
C GLU A 390 5.01 -4.70 36.47
N TYR A 391 4.86 -5.18 35.23
CA TYR A 391 5.98 -5.39 34.31
C TYR A 391 6.68 -4.07 33.94
N LEU A 392 5.94 -2.99 33.69
CA LEU A 392 6.51 -1.67 33.46
C LEU A 392 7.38 -1.21 34.64
N ARG A 393 6.88 -1.35 35.88
CA ARG A 393 7.68 -1.02 37.07
C ARG A 393 8.93 -1.88 37.15
N ALA A 394 8.77 -3.20 37.04
CA ALA A 394 9.89 -4.14 37.14
C ALA A 394 10.99 -3.93 36.08
N GLN A 395 10.66 -3.41 34.90
CA GLN A 395 11.60 -3.26 33.79
C GLN A 395 12.13 -1.83 33.62
N LEU A 396 11.45 -0.82 34.15
CA LEU A 396 11.78 0.60 33.91
C LEU A 396 11.98 1.43 35.19
N GLY A 397 11.77 0.88 36.39
CA GLY A 397 11.93 1.61 37.66
C GLY A 397 11.61 0.79 38.90
#